data_AF-A0A0R3EKY0-F1
#
_entry.id   AF-A0A0R3EKY0-F1
#
_cell.length_a   1.000
_cell.length_b   1.000
_cell.length_c   1.000
_cell.angle_alpha   90.00
_cell.angle_beta   90.00
_cell.angle_gamma   90.00
#
_symmetry.space_group_name_H-M   'P 1'
#
loop_
_entity.id
_entity.type
_entity.pdbx_description
1 polymer ?
#
loop_
_entity_poly.entity_id
_entity_poly.type
_entity_poly.pdbx_seq_one_letter_code
_entity_poly.pdbx_strand_id
1 'polypeptide(L)'
;MSDESGYGMVMPFVACQSNGGEYEDNAYVAGYEAGILEGQLYGWSKPSEDRPSPGLPTQWRYIHEGNVNQIDLIAMKHGWRVEHRDAVDGWVAVRLVDPDDAATD
;
A
#
# COMPACT_ATOMS: atom_id res chain seq x y z
N MET A 1 -25.82 -19.46 16.19
CA MET A 1 -24.51 -20.01 15.83
C MET A 1 -24.34 -19.75 14.36
N SER A 2 -23.63 -18.69 14.01
CA SER A 2 -23.32 -18.31 12.62
C SER A 2 -21.80 -18.26 12.55
N ASP A 3 -21.21 -19.42 12.27
CA ASP A 3 -19.79 -19.59 11.97
C ASP A 3 -19.48 -18.98 10.59
N GLU A 4 -19.53 -17.65 10.48
CA GLU A 4 -18.75 -16.94 9.47
C GLU A 4 -17.33 -16.83 10.01
N SER A 5 -16.57 -17.93 9.98
CA SER A 5 -15.12 -17.84 10.07
C SER A 5 -14.64 -17.12 8.81
N GLY A 6 -14.66 -15.79 8.86
CA GLY A 6 -14.22 -14.94 7.76
C GLY A 6 -12.84 -15.38 7.34
N TYR A 7 -12.72 -15.85 6.10
CA TYR A 7 -11.43 -16.09 5.47
C TYR A 7 -10.73 -14.74 5.35
N GLY A 8 -9.94 -14.37 6.36
CA GLY A 8 -9.12 -13.17 6.32
C GLY A 8 -8.08 -13.31 5.22
N MET A 9 -7.81 -12.23 4.48
CA MET A 9 -6.74 -12.25 3.50
C MET A 9 -5.41 -12.55 4.20
N VAL A 10 -4.80 -13.67 3.80
CA VAL A 10 -3.45 -14.02 4.21
C VAL A 10 -2.51 -13.09 3.46
N MET A 11 -1.81 -12.24 4.21
CA MET A 11 -0.76 -11.35 3.71
C MET A 11 0.57 -12.10 3.78
N PRO A 12 1.08 -12.72 2.71
CA PRO A 12 2.42 -13.27 2.73
C PRO A 12 3.43 -12.14 2.91
N PHE A 13 4.43 -12.33 3.77
CA PHE A 13 5.57 -11.42 3.85
C PHE A 13 6.36 -11.52 2.54
N VAL A 14 6.32 -10.47 1.71
CA VAL A 14 7.15 -10.41 0.52
C VAL A 14 8.56 -10.01 0.95
N ALA A 15 9.49 -10.95 0.92
CA ALA A 15 10.89 -10.68 1.26
C ALA A 15 11.49 -9.74 0.21
N CYS A 16 12.00 -8.59 0.64
CA CYS A 16 12.84 -7.74 -0.20
C CYS A 16 14.24 -8.39 -0.34
N GLN A 17 14.84 -8.27 -1.52
CA GLN A 17 16.14 -8.90 -1.77
C GLN A 17 17.28 -8.19 -1.02
N SER A 18 17.81 -8.91 -0.02
CA SER A 18 19.21 -9.06 0.36
C SER A 18 20.33 -8.41 -0.50
N ASN A 19 20.70 -7.13 -0.39
CA ASN A 19 21.93 -6.58 -1.01
C ASN A 19 23.19 -6.66 -0.13
N GLY A 20 23.13 -7.31 1.04
CA GLY A 20 24.32 -7.77 1.79
C GLY A 20 25.15 -6.72 2.54
N GLY A 21 24.57 -5.55 2.85
CA GLY A 21 25.22 -4.49 3.66
C GLY A 21 24.82 -4.51 5.14
N GLU A 22 25.66 -3.96 6.02
CA GLU A 22 25.45 -3.85 7.48
C GLU A 22 24.21 -3.01 7.85
N TYR A 23 23.83 -2.11 6.95
CA TYR A 23 22.55 -1.40 6.92
C TYR A 23 21.88 -1.73 5.60
N GLU A 24 20.86 -2.57 5.62
CA GLU A 24 20.09 -2.82 4.42
C GLU A 24 19.03 -1.72 4.27
N ASP A 25 19.45 -0.57 3.73
CA ASP A 25 18.60 0.61 3.54
C ASP A 25 17.29 0.26 2.85
N ASN A 26 17.32 -0.66 1.89
CA ASN A 26 16.13 -1.14 1.19
C ASN A 26 15.12 -1.82 2.12
N ALA A 27 15.56 -2.63 3.09
CA ALA A 27 14.67 -3.29 4.04
C ALA A 27 14.09 -2.31 5.07
N TYR A 28 14.89 -1.32 5.51
CA TYR A 28 14.40 -0.25 6.37
C TYR A 28 13.35 0.61 5.64
N VAL A 29 13.64 1.01 4.40
CA VAL A 29 12.72 1.81 3.57
C VAL A 29 11.45 1.02 3.25
N ALA A 30 11.55 -0.28 2.97
CA ALA A 30 10.39 -1.15 2.78
C ALA A 30 9.48 -1.19 4.01
N GLY A 31 10.05 -1.36 5.21
CA GLY A 31 9.29 -1.33 6.46
C GLY A 31 8.64 0.03 6.71
N TYR A 32 9.35 1.12 6.44
CA TYR A 32 8.84 2.48 6.61
C TYR A 32 7.69 2.81 5.64
N GLU A 33 7.86 2.51 4.35
CA GLU A 33 6.84 2.75 3.30
C GLU A 33 5.57 1.92 3.57
N ALA A 34 5.73 0.64 3.90
CA ALA A 34 4.61 -0.24 4.24
C ALA A 34 3.91 0.21 5.53
N GLY A 35 4.67 0.62 6.55
CA GLY A 35 4.13 1.10 7.82
C GLY A 35 3.33 2.41 7.69
N ILE A 36 3.81 3.35 6.87
CA ILE A 36 3.07 4.58 6.55
C ILE A 36 1.73 4.24 5.91
N LEU A 37 1.74 3.36 4.90
CA LEU A 37 0.52 3.02 4.19
C LEU A 37 -0.51 2.32 5.09
N GLU A 38 -0.07 1.36 5.90
CA GLU A 38 -0.95 0.68 6.86
C GLU A 38 -1.55 1.70 7.85
N GLY A 39 -0.75 2.63 8.39
CA GLY A 39 -1.24 3.68 9.27
C GLY A 39 -2.22 4.67 8.63
N GLN A 40 -2.04 4.96 7.34
CA GLN A 40 -2.95 5.81 6.56
C GLN A 40 -4.30 5.13 6.31
N LEU A 41 -4.30 3.80 6.11
CA LEU A 41 -5.51 3.04 5.79
C LEU A 41 -6.22 2.48 7.03
N TYR A 42 -5.60 2.53 8.21
CA TYR A 42 -6.11 1.98 9.45
C TYR A 42 -6.71 3.04 10.40
N GLY A 43 -7.82 2.71 11.06
CA GLY A 43 -8.36 3.50 12.18
C GLY A 43 -9.03 4.83 11.77
N TRP A 44 -8.87 5.86 12.60
CA TRP A 44 -9.52 7.18 12.43
C TRP A 44 -8.98 7.98 11.24
N SER A 45 -7.80 7.62 10.73
CA SER A 45 -7.13 8.20 9.56
C SER A 45 -7.62 7.65 8.23
N LYS A 46 -8.41 6.56 8.23
CA LYS A 46 -8.93 5.95 7.00
C LYS A 46 -9.79 6.97 6.23
N PRO A 47 -9.57 7.15 4.90
CA PRO A 47 -10.44 7.98 4.07
C PRO A 47 -11.89 7.45 4.08
N SER A 48 -12.87 8.35 4.10
CA SER A 48 -14.30 8.05 3.92
C SER A 48 -15.01 9.21 3.21
N GLU A 49 -16.25 9.02 2.75
CA GLU A 49 -17.06 10.10 2.14
C GLU A 49 -17.12 11.36 3.03
N ASP A 50 -17.37 11.18 4.33
CA ASP A 50 -17.42 12.27 5.32
C ASP A 50 -16.05 12.83 5.73
N ARG A 51 -14.97 12.17 5.31
CA ARG A 51 -13.58 12.49 5.68
C ARG A 51 -12.68 12.24 4.47
N PRO A 52 -12.70 13.15 3.48
CA PRO A 52 -11.71 13.10 2.42
C PRO A 52 -10.33 13.11 3.07
N SER A 53 -9.54 12.08 2.78
CA SER A 53 -8.25 11.85 3.44
C SER A 53 -7.42 13.13 3.45
N PRO A 54 -6.99 13.65 4.62
CA PRO A 54 -6.06 14.75 4.64
C PRO A 54 -4.68 14.25 4.19
N GLY A 55 -4.44 14.31 2.89
CA GLY A 55 -3.14 14.18 2.26
C GLY A 55 -2.69 12.74 1.97
N LEU A 56 -2.32 12.53 0.69
CA LEU A 56 -1.32 11.59 0.16
C LEU A 56 -1.72 10.19 -0.35
N PRO A 57 -2.75 9.45 0.11
CA PRO A 57 -2.98 8.10 -0.42
C PRO A 57 -3.44 8.13 -1.88
N THR A 58 -4.33 9.06 -2.25
CA THR A 58 -4.85 9.21 -3.61
C THR A 58 -3.97 10.06 -4.53
N GLN A 59 -2.91 10.67 -3.98
CA GLN A 59 -1.93 11.42 -4.78
C GLN A 59 -0.81 10.49 -5.26
N TRP A 60 -0.21 10.85 -6.39
CA TRP A 60 0.98 10.16 -6.89
C TRP A 60 2.15 10.34 -5.92
N ARG A 61 2.74 9.23 -5.50
CA ARG A 61 3.97 9.18 -4.69
C ARG A 61 4.92 8.12 -5.23
N TYR A 62 6.22 8.30 -5.01
CA TYR A 62 7.20 7.29 -5.40
C TYR A 62 7.45 6.30 -4.27
N ILE A 63 7.51 5.02 -4.62
CA ILE A 63 7.96 3.91 -3.75
C ILE A 63 9.05 3.13 -4.47
N HIS A 64 9.81 2.33 -3.75
CA HIS A 64 10.73 1.39 -4.41
C HIS A 64 9.97 0.29 -5.16
N GLU A 65 10.47 -0.05 -6.35
CA GLU A 65 9.89 -1.10 -7.21
C GLU A 65 9.72 -2.44 -6.48
N GLY A 66 10.69 -2.82 -5.64
CA GLY A 66 10.63 -4.05 -4.84
C GLY A 66 9.46 -4.10 -3.86
N ASN A 67 8.88 -2.95 -3.50
CA ASN A 67 7.80 -2.85 -2.52
C ASN A 67 6.40 -2.88 -3.15
N VAL A 68 6.28 -2.77 -4.48
CA VAL A 68 5.00 -2.64 -5.20
C VAL A 68 4.02 -3.75 -4.81
N ASN A 69 4.46 -5.02 -4.84
CA ASN A 69 3.61 -6.15 -4.48
C ASN A 69 3.11 -6.09 -3.03
N GLN A 70 3.94 -5.63 -2.11
CA GLN A 70 3.57 -5.51 -0.70
C GLN A 70 2.56 -4.37 -0.48
N ILE A 71 2.73 -3.27 -1.22
CA ILE A 71 1.83 -2.13 -1.22
C ILE A 71 0.46 -2.49 -1.80
N ASP A 72 0.42 -3.27 -2.88
CA ASP A 72 -0.83 -3.80 -3.46
C ASP A 72 -1.59 -4.65 -2.45
N LEU A 73 -0.91 -5.58 -1.79
CA LEU A 73 -1.52 -6.44 -0.78
C LEU A 73 -2.08 -5.63 0.41
N ILE A 74 -1.35 -4.61 0.87
CA ILE A 74 -1.81 -3.73 1.95
C ILE A 74 -3.05 -2.94 1.52
N ALA A 75 -3.03 -2.36 0.32
CA ALA A 75 -4.19 -1.65 -0.21
C ALA A 75 -5.43 -2.56 -0.30
N MET A 76 -5.26 -3.75 -0.88
CA MET A 76 -6.33 -4.75 -1.02
C MET A 76 -6.94 -5.11 0.33
N LYS A 77 -6.11 -5.32 1.36
CA LYS A 77 -6.56 -5.62 2.74
C LYS A 77 -7.55 -4.58 3.27
N HIS A 78 -7.40 -3.32 2.88
CA HIS A 78 -8.26 -2.22 3.33
C HIS A 78 -9.39 -1.87 2.36
N GLY A 79 -9.54 -2.62 1.28
CA GLY A 79 -10.55 -2.40 0.23
C GLY A 79 -10.14 -1.37 -0.82
N TRP A 80 -8.86 -1.05 -0.94
CA TRP A 80 -8.33 -0.10 -1.92
C TRP A 80 -7.58 -0.81 -3.04
N ARG A 81 -7.51 -0.16 -4.19
CA ARG A 81 -6.63 -0.55 -5.30
C ARG A 81 -5.45 0.41 -5.39
N VAL A 82 -4.33 -0.07 -5.92
CA VAL A 82 -3.20 0.79 -6.30
C VAL A 82 -3.14 0.91 -7.81
N GLU A 83 -2.90 2.11 -8.30
CA GLU A 83 -2.45 2.36 -9.67
C GLU A 83 -0.96 2.62 -9.70
N HIS A 84 -0.28 2.11 -10.73
CA HIS A 84 1.16 2.24 -10.92
C HIS A 84 1.45 2.97 -12.23
N ARG A 85 2.60 3.64 -12.30
CA ARG A 85 3.24 4.06 -13.56
C ARG A 85 4.48 3.21 -13.80
N ASP A 86 5.08 3.38 -14.97
CA ASP A 86 6.34 2.73 -15.31
C ASP A 86 7.44 3.08 -14.29
N ALA A 87 8.26 2.08 -13.98
CA ALA A 87 9.41 2.25 -13.10
C ALA A 87 10.49 3.11 -13.77
N VAL A 88 11.09 4.02 -12.99
CA VAL A 88 12.24 4.84 -13.40
C VAL A 88 13.30 4.72 -12.31
N ASP A 89 14.48 4.21 -12.65
CA ASP A 89 15.63 4.05 -11.73
C ASP A 89 15.29 3.32 -10.41
N GLY A 90 14.45 2.28 -10.48
CA GLY A 90 14.05 1.48 -9.32
C GLY A 90 12.96 2.11 -8.45
N TRP A 91 12.33 3.20 -8.91
CA TRP A 91 11.21 3.87 -8.28
C TRP A 91 9.95 3.77 -9.12
N VAL A 92 8.82 3.54 -8.46
CA VAL A 92 7.49 3.43 -9.09
C VAL A 92 6.59 4.48 -8.51
N ALA A 93 5.97 5.29 -9.38
CA ALA A 93 4.91 6.20 -8.93
C ALA A 93 3.62 5.40 -8.71
N VAL A 94 3.04 5.53 -7.52
CA VAL A 94 1.80 4.85 -7.12
C VAL A 94 0.78 5.83 -6.57
N ARG A 95 -0.51 5.50 -6.70
CA ARG A 95 -1.61 6.14 -5.97
C ARG A 95 -2.67 5.11 -5.59
N LEU A 96 -3.38 5.35 -4.50
CA LEU A 96 -4.54 4.57 -4.10
C LEU A 96 -5.79 5.09 -4.80
N VAL A 97 -6.64 4.16 -5.21
CA VAL A 97 -7.95 4.42 -5.81
C VAL A 97 -8.97 3.58 -5.08
N ASP A 98 -10.09 4.22 -4.74
CA ASP A 98 -11.26 3.53 -4.23
C ASP A 98 -11.89 2.78 -5.42
N PRO A 99 -12.03 1.45 -5.36
CA PRO A 99 -12.62 0.67 -6.45
C PRO A 99 -14.08 1.01 -6.72
N ASP A 100 -14.81 1.59 -5.75
CA ASP A 100 -16.21 1.97 -5.88
C ASP A 100 -16.39 3.45 -6.30
N ASP A 101 -15.32 4.26 -6.21
CA ASP A 101 -15.30 5.62 -6.73
C ASP A 101 -15.11 5.55 -8.25
N ALA A 102 -16.24 5.57 -8.96
CA ALA A 102 -16.29 5.69 -10.41
C ALA A 102 -15.76 7.06 -10.85
N ALA A 103 -14.45 7.27 -10.76
CA ALA A 103 -13.76 8.42 -11.34
C ALA A 103 -13.69 8.23 -12.86
N THR A 104 -14.80 8.59 -13.50
CA THR A 104 -14.93 9.30 -14.79
C THR A 104 -13.60 9.51 -15.54
N ASP A 105 -13.47 8.80 -16.66
CA ASP A 105 -12.55 9.11 -17.76
C ASP A 105 -13.11 10.29 -18.59
#